data_AF-A0A068VKW5-F1
#
_entry.id   AF-A0A068VKW5-F1
#
_cell.length_a   1.000
_cell.length_b   1.000
_cell.length_c   1.000
_cell.angle_alpha   90.00
_cell.angle_beta   90.00
_cell.angle_gamma   90.00
#
_symmetry.space_group_name_H-M   'P 1'
#
loop_
_entity.id
_entity.type
_entity.pdbx_description
1 polymer ?
#
loop_
_entity_poly.entity_id
_entity_poly.type
_entity_poly.pdbx_seq_one_letter_code
_entity_poly.pdbx_strand_id
1 'polypeptide(L)'
;QAKWVAQLLSGKRKLPSEEEMTKSIKDFYISRDVAGIPKHYTHEIGEFEYCDRYADYMEFPHLEEWRKVLCLSAVKNSYANLETYRDSYYDDYEMLQVAHQSPHFTQLGDHAIAL
;
A
#
# COMPACT_ATOMS: atom_id res chain seq x y z
N GLN A 1 -8.30 0.05 -2.85
CA GLN A 1 -9.17 0.84 -3.76
C GLN A 1 -10.42 0.09 -4.23
N ALA A 2 -10.33 -1.05 -4.92
CA ALA A 2 -11.51 -1.76 -5.49
C ALA A 2 -12.62 -2.06 -4.46
N LYS A 3 -12.26 -2.49 -3.25
CA LYS A 3 -13.21 -2.70 -2.15
C LYS A 3 -14.02 -1.44 -1.81
N TRP A 4 -13.40 -0.26 -1.81
CA TRP A 4 -14.07 1.02 -1.52
C TRP A 4 -15.05 1.39 -2.64
N VAL A 5 -14.63 1.22 -3.90
CA VAL A 5 -15.51 1.42 -5.07
C VAL A 5 -16.72 0.50 -5.01
N ALA A 6 -16.54 -0.78 -4.67
CA ALA A 6 -17.65 -1.71 -4.52
C ALA A 6 -18.65 -1.28 -3.43
N GLN A 7 -18.17 -0.73 -2.31
CA GLN A 7 -19.03 -0.19 -1.26
C GLN A 7 -19.84 1.03 -1.74
N LEU A 8 -19.24 1.93 -2.53
CA LEU A 8 -19.94 3.05 -3.16
C LEU A 8 -21.04 2.56 -4.13
N LEU A 9 -20.69 1.63 -5.02
CA LEU A 9 -21.63 1.08 -6.00
C LEU A 9 -22.79 0.31 -5.35
N SER A 10 -22.54 -0.33 -4.21
CA SER A 10 -23.57 -1.01 -3.42
C SER A 10 -24.43 -0.08 -2.57
N GLY A 11 -24.14 1.23 -2.54
CA GLY A 11 -24.83 2.20 -1.69
C GLY A 11 -24.49 2.11 -0.20
N LYS A 12 -23.59 1.20 0.22
CA LYS A 12 -23.08 1.10 1.60
C LYS A 12 -22.32 2.36 2.02
N ARG A 13 -21.76 3.08 1.06
CA ARG A 13 -21.12 4.38 1.27
C ARG A 13 -21.59 5.36 0.19
N LYS A 14 -21.50 6.65 0.49
CA LYS A 14 -21.81 7.73 -0.45
C LYS A 14 -20.53 8.50 -0.76
N LEU A 15 -20.43 9.00 -1.98
CA LEU A 15 -19.41 9.98 -2.32
C LEU A 15 -19.70 11.29 -1.58
N PRO A 16 -18.66 12.09 -1.30
CA PRO A 16 -18.84 13.50 -0.97
C PRO A 16 -19.55 14.25 -2.10
N SER A 17 -20.00 15.47 -1.82
CA SER A 17 -20.52 16.35 -2.87
C SER A 17 -19.48 16.65 -3.94
N GLU A 18 -19.94 17.07 -5.12
CA GLU A 18 -19.06 17.48 -6.23
C GLU A 18 -18.11 18.63 -5.81
N GLU A 19 -18.62 19.58 -5.02
CA GLU A 19 -17.83 20.70 -4.50
C GLU A 19 -16.70 20.20 -3.59
N GLU A 20 -16.99 19.30 -2.66
CA GLU A 20 -15.99 18.72 -1.74
C GLU A 20 -14.93 17.92 -2.48
N MET A 21 -15.33 17.11 -3.47
CA MET A 21 -14.39 16.34 -4.29
C MET A 21 -13.48 17.26 -5.11
N THR A 22 -14.05 18.31 -5.71
CA THR A 22 -13.31 19.30 -6.49
C THR A 22 -12.32 20.07 -5.60
N LYS A 23 -12.74 20.45 -4.39
CA LYS A 23 -11.88 21.11 -3.40
C LYS A 23 -10.73 20.20 -2.99
N SER A 24 -11.01 18.94 -2.67
CA SER A 24 -9.99 17.94 -2.30
C SER A 24 -8.90 17.78 -3.37
N ILE A 25 -9.30 17.73 -4.66
CA ILE A 25 -8.34 17.65 -5.78
C ILE A 25 -7.52 18.93 -5.91
N LYS A 26 -8.14 20.11 -5.75
CA LYS A 26 -7.43 21.40 -5.80
C LYS A 26 -6.40 21.51 -4.67
N ASP A 27 -6.80 21.16 -3.44
CA ASP A 27 -5.92 21.19 -2.27
C ASP A 27 -4.75 20.20 -2.45
N PHE A 28 -4.99 19.04 -3.07
CA PHE A 28 -3.95 18.09 -3.44
C PHE A 28 -2.98 18.67 -4.49
N TYR A 29 -3.45 19.29 -5.57
CA TYR A 29 -2.54 19.89 -6.55
C TYR A 29 -1.73 21.05 -5.96
N ILE A 30 -2.34 21.90 -5.14
CA ILE A 30 -1.64 22.98 -4.44
C ILE A 30 -0.54 22.41 -3.54
N SER A 31 -0.81 21.35 -2.78
CA SER A 31 0.20 20.76 -1.91
C SER A 31 1.38 20.18 -2.70
N ARG A 32 1.14 19.56 -3.86
CA ARG A 32 2.21 19.09 -4.77
C ARG A 32 3.02 20.25 -5.36
N ASP A 33 2.35 21.31 -5.78
CA ASP A 33 3.01 22.52 -6.31
C ASP A 33 3.88 23.18 -5.23
N VAL A 34 3.39 23.31 -4.00
CA VAL A 34 4.15 23.85 -2.85
C VAL A 34 5.35 22.96 -2.50
N ALA A 35 5.20 21.64 -2.61
CA ALA A 35 6.30 20.69 -2.43
C ALA A 35 7.28 20.66 -3.62
N GLY A 36 7.05 21.45 -4.68
CA GLY A 36 7.90 21.51 -5.85
C GLY A 36 7.85 20.26 -6.73
N ILE A 37 6.78 19.48 -6.64
CA ILE A 37 6.69 18.18 -7.31
C ILE A 37 6.12 18.34 -8.71
N PRO A 38 6.85 17.92 -9.77
CA PRO A 38 6.37 18.05 -11.15
C PRO A 38 5.04 17.35 -11.40
N LYS A 39 4.20 17.93 -12.28
CA LYS A 39 2.86 17.40 -12.60
C LYS A 39 2.85 15.95 -13.09
N HIS A 40 3.90 15.48 -13.77
CA HIS A 40 3.96 14.08 -14.22
C HIS A 40 4.14 13.09 -13.06
N TYR A 41 4.56 13.55 -11.88
CA TYR A 41 4.60 12.77 -10.63
C TYR A 41 3.31 12.91 -9.80
N THR A 42 2.21 13.44 -10.36
CA THR A 42 0.92 13.57 -9.63
C THR A 42 0.45 12.24 -9.02
N HIS A 43 0.74 11.12 -9.69
CA HIS A 43 0.32 9.78 -9.28
C HIS A 43 1.45 8.96 -8.63
N GLU A 44 2.54 9.60 -8.23
CA GLU A 44 3.54 8.99 -7.35
C GLU A 44 3.03 9.05 -5.90
N ILE A 45 2.08 8.17 -5.61
CA ILE A 45 1.31 8.10 -4.36
C ILE A 45 1.46 6.72 -3.69
N GLY A 46 2.63 6.09 -3.89
CA GLY A 46 2.95 4.74 -3.39
C GLY A 46 3.19 4.67 -1.87
N GLU A 47 2.92 5.74 -1.14
CA GLU A 47 3.04 5.83 0.31
C GLU A 47 1.99 4.96 1.01
N PHE A 48 2.34 4.38 2.15
CA PHE A 48 1.42 3.50 2.89
C PHE A 48 0.22 4.29 3.45
N GLU A 49 0.41 5.57 3.74
CA GLU A 49 -0.61 6.52 4.19
C GLU A 49 -1.75 6.66 3.18
N TYR A 50 -1.44 6.53 1.88
CA TYR A 50 -2.47 6.49 0.85
C TYR A 50 -3.32 5.23 0.96
N CYS A 51 -2.69 4.07 1.17
CA CYS A 51 -3.39 2.80 1.39
C CYS A 51 -4.23 2.82 2.67
N ASP A 52 -3.68 3.32 3.78
CA ASP A 52 -4.35 3.40 5.08
C ASP A 52 -5.57 4.32 5.03
N ARG A 53 -5.51 5.43 4.28
CA ARG A 53 -6.68 6.30 4.05
C ARG A 53 -7.85 5.56 3.39
N TYR A 54 -7.58 4.66 2.44
CA TYR A 54 -8.64 3.83 1.87
C TYR A 54 -9.15 2.80 2.86
N ALA A 55 -8.29 2.27 3.73
CA ALA A 55 -8.69 1.38 4.80
C ALA A 55 -9.64 2.10 5.77
N ASP A 56 -9.32 3.34 6.17
CA ASP A 56 -10.19 4.19 6.99
C ASP A 56 -11.55 4.42 6.34
N TYR A 57 -11.57 4.76 5.05
CA TYR A 57 -12.82 4.94 4.31
C TYR A 57 -13.69 3.70 4.29
N MET A 58 -13.14 2.51 4.56
CA MET A 58 -13.86 1.25 4.56
C MET A 58 -14.06 0.68 5.96
N GLU A 59 -13.57 1.34 7.02
CA GLU A 59 -13.41 0.76 8.37
C GLU A 59 -12.69 -0.59 8.32
N PHE A 60 -11.66 -0.67 7.48
CA PHE A 60 -10.85 -1.85 7.28
C PHE A 60 -9.53 -1.70 8.08
N PRO A 61 -8.95 -2.82 8.59
CA PRO A 61 -7.65 -2.75 9.24
C PRO A 61 -6.59 -2.13 8.34
N HIS A 62 -5.72 -1.31 8.93
CA HIS A 62 -4.53 -0.79 8.26
C HIS A 62 -3.57 -1.91 7.91
N LEU A 63 -2.65 -1.62 6.98
CA LEU A 63 -1.60 -2.57 6.63
C LEU A 63 -0.71 -2.84 7.85
N GLU A 64 -0.43 -4.11 8.13
CA GLU A 64 0.40 -4.49 9.28
C GLU A 64 1.81 -3.90 9.17
N GLU A 65 2.37 -3.40 10.27
CA GLU A 65 3.63 -2.67 10.27
C GLU A 65 4.80 -3.50 9.70
N TRP A 66 4.84 -4.80 10.03
CA TRP A 66 5.86 -5.71 9.52
C TRP A 66 5.87 -5.81 7.98
N ARG A 67 4.71 -5.62 7.31
CA ARG A 67 4.63 -5.61 5.83
C ARG A 67 5.20 -4.31 5.27
N LYS A 68 4.97 -3.18 5.94
CA LYS A 68 5.55 -1.89 5.57
C LYS A 68 7.08 -1.95 5.66
N VAL A 69 7.58 -2.51 6.77
CA VAL A 69 9.02 -2.75 6.99
C VAL A 69 9.62 -3.62 5.90
N LEU A 70 9.04 -4.79 5.61
CA LEU A 70 9.54 -5.67 4.54
C LEU A 70 9.55 -4.99 3.17
N CYS A 71 8.51 -4.24 2.83
CA CYS A 71 8.43 -3.54 1.55
C CYS A 71 9.53 -2.48 1.42
N LEU A 72 9.73 -1.65 2.45
CA LEU A 72 10.80 -0.64 2.45
C LEU A 72 12.18 -1.27 2.43
N SER A 73 12.38 -2.35 3.18
CA SER A 73 13.65 -3.08 3.21
C SER A 73 14.00 -3.64 1.83
N ALA A 74 13.05 -4.31 1.18
CA ALA A 74 13.24 -4.84 -0.18
C ALA A 74 13.60 -3.75 -1.19
N VAL A 75 12.93 -2.58 -1.12
CA VAL A 75 13.24 -1.43 -1.98
C VAL A 75 14.65 -0.90 -1.70
N LYS A 76 15.01 -0.67 -0.43
CA LYS A 76 16.36 -0.22 -0.04
C LYS A 76 17.45 -1.20 -0.49
N ASN A 77 17.22 -2.49 -0.30
CA ASN A 77 18.15 -3.54 -0.71
C ASN A 77 18.31 -3.59 -2.23
N SER A 78 17.23 -3.36 -3.00
CA SER A 78 17.32 -3.29 -4.47
C SER A 78 18.20 -2.14 -4.96
N TYR A 79 18.24 -1.01 -4.23
CA TYR A 79 19.16 0.09 -4.53
C TYR A 79 20.61 -0.22 -4.14
N ALA A 80 20.84 -0.97 -3.06
CA ALA A 80 22.17 -1.31 -2.57
C ALA A 80 22.80 -2.48 -3.33
N ASN A 81 22.00 -3.49 -3.70
CA ASN A 81 22.43 -4.81 -4.18
C ASN A 81 21.60 -5.27 -5.40
N LEU A 82 21.55 -4.46 -6.46
CA LEU A 82 20.63 -4.66 -7.59
C LEU A 82 20.65 -6.08 -8.20
N GLU A 83 21.80 -6.73 -8.25
CA GLU A 83 21.96 -8.06 -8.85
C GLU A 83 21.46 -9.20 -7.95
N THR A 84 21.54 -9.05 -6.62
CA THR A 84 21.36 -10.17 -5.67
C THR A 84 20.35 -9.88 -4.57
N TYR A 85 19.69 -8.72 -4.56
CA TYR A 85 18.76 -8.33 -3.48
C TYR A 85 17.58 -9.30 -3.29
N ARG A 86 17.22 -10.07 -4.32
CA ARG A 86 16.19 -11.11 -4.23
C ARG A 86 16.67 -12.38 -3.50
N ASP A 87 17.97 -12.63 -3.52
CA ASP A 87 18.62 -13.79 -2.90
C ASP A 87 19.23 -13.47 -1.53
N SER A 88 19.45 -12.18 -1.24
CA SER A 88 20.08 -11.69 0.01
C SER A 88 19.08 -10.89 0.85
N TYR A 89 18.38 -11.56 1.77
CA TYR A 89 17.34 -10.98 2.63
C TYR A 89 17.56 -11.28 4.12
N TYR A 90 18.82 -11.44 4.55
CA TYR A 90 19.16 -11.80 5.93
C TYR A 90 18.62 -10.80 6.96
N ASP A 91 18.62 -9.50 6.64
CA ASP A 91 18.12 -8.44 7.50
C ASP A 91 16.59 -8.49 7.70
N ASP A 92 15.88 -9.21 6.83
CA ASP A 92 14.42 -9.35 6.85
C ASP A 92 13.95 -10.65 7.51
N TYR A 93 14.86 -11.51 8.00
CA TYR A 93 14.55 -12.87 8.43
C TYR A 93 13.45 -12.92 9.51
N GLU A 94 13.51 -12.04 10.52
CA GLU A 94 12.49 -11.99 11.58
C GLU A 94 11.10 -11.66 11.03
N MET A 95 11.00 -10.65 10.17
CA MET A 95 9.73 -10.23 9.58
C MET A 95 9.20 -11.26 8.57
N LEU A 96 10.09 -11.99 7.88
CA LEU A 96 9.71 -13.11 7.02
C LEU A 96 9.12 -14.27 7.83
N GLN A 97 9.65 -14.57 9.02
CA GLN A 97 9.04 -15.57 9.90
C GLN A 97 7.61 -15.17 10.31
N VAL A 98 7.40 -13.89 10.65
CA VAL A 98 6.04 -13.36 10.91
C VAL A 98 5.14 -13.50 9.69
N ALA A 99 5.66 -13.19 8.50
CA ALA A 99 4.94 -13.33 7.25
C ALA A 99 4.48 -14.77 7.00
N HIS A 100 5.38 -15.74 7.17
CA HIS A 100 5.11 -17.17 6.97
C HIS A 100 4.03 -17.72 7.91
N GLN A 101 3.90 -17.16 9.12
CA GLN A 101 2.85 -17.54 10.05
C GLN A 101 1.53 -16.78 9.82
N SER A 102 1.54 -15.75 8.98
CA SER A 102 0.33 -14.96 8.72
C SER A 102 -0.70 -15.77 7.92
N PRO A 103 -2.00 -15.46 8.05
CA PRO A 103 -3.06 -16.17 7.34
C PRO A 103 -2.87 -16.24 5.82
N HIS A 104 -2.14 -15.28 5.22
CA HIS A 104 -1.96 -15.22 3.77
C HIS A 104 -1.08 -16.35 3.24
N PHE A 105 -0.20 -16.90 4.08
CA PHE A 105 0.73 -17.97 3.72
C PHE A 105 0.35 -19.31 4.35
N THR A 106 -0.47 -19.31 5.40
CA THR A 106 -0.94 -20.53 6.07
C THR A 106 -2.28 -21.05 5.54
N GLN A 107 -3.08 -20.21 4.85
CA GLN A 107 -4.41 -20.60 4.34
C GLN A 107 -4.41 -21.66 3.23
N LEU A 108 -3.28 -21.93 2.57
CA LEU A 108 -3.19 -22.89 1.46
C LEU A 108 -2.70 -24.30 1.87
N GLY A 109 -2.21 -24.49 3.11
CA GLY A 109 -1.62 -25.76 3.56
C GLY A 109 -0.47 -26.27 2.67
N ASP A 110 -0.01 -27.50 2.89
CA ASP A 110 1.12 -28.14 2.17
C ASP A 110 0.89 -28.33 0.65
N HIS A 111 -0.26 -27.91 0.11
CA HIS A 111 -0.62 -28.11 -1.31
C HIS A 111 -0.08 -27.00 -2.23
N ALA A 112 0.54 -25.94 -1.68
CA ALA A 112 1.10 -24.85 -2.47
C ALA A 112 2.52 -25.10 -2.99
N ILE A 113 3.25 -26.11 -2.49
CA ILE A 113 4.67 -26.37 -2.84
C ILE A 113 4.80 -27.43 -3.96
N ALA A 114 3.78 -27.59 -4.80
CA ALA A 114 3.83 -28.48 -5.96
C ALA A 114 3.49 -27.73 -7.24
N LEU A 115 4.38 -26.82 -7.66
CA LEU A 115 4.52 -26.37 -9.05
C LEU A 115 6.00 -26.22 -9.39
#